data_AF-A0A9J6ARX0-F1
#
_entry.id   AF-A0A9J6ARX0-F1
#
_cell.length_a   1.000
_cell.length_b   1.000
_cell.length_c   1.000
_cell.angle_alpha   90.00
_cell.angle_beta   90.00
_cell.angle_gamma   90.00
#
_symmetry.space_group_name_H-M   'P 1'
#
loop_
_entity.id
_entity.type
_entity.pdbx_description
1 polymer ?
#
loop_
_entity_poly.entity_id
_entity_poly.type
_entity_poly.pdbx_seq_one_letter_code
_entity_poly.pdbx_strand_id
1 'polypeptide(L)'
;MLKIYNMPIHPLSYVTEWVIPEYIQTDEVLSPKFKRPHVQKSKQEKRYKPGTVALREIRHFQKTWNLVIPAAPFIRHVREVSHFFAPEVTRWQAEVLIAIQEVVEDFLVHLFENAMLCAIHAKRVTLMK
;
A
#
# COMPACT_ATOMS: atom_id res chain seq x y z
N MET A 1 -21.84 13.64 43.86
CA MET A 1 -22.92 12.62 43.85
C MET A 1 -23.73 12.84 42.59
N LEU A 2 -23.87 11.84 41.72
CA LEU A 2 -24.76 11.94 40.57
C LEU A 2 -26.20 11.87 41.10
N LYS A 3 -26.95 12.97 41.02
CA LYS A 3 -28.37 12.99 41.37
C LYS A 3 -29.14 12.44 40.16
N ILE A 4 -29.87 11.34 40.36
CA ILE A 4 -30.72 10.72 39.33
C ILE A 4 -32.16 11.12 39.68
N TYR A 5 -32.75 12.00 38.87
CA TYR A 5 -34.15 12.40 39.04
C TYR A 5 -35.04 11.53 38.15
N ASN A 6 -36.03 10.87 38.75
CA ASN A 6 -37.05 10.12 38.02
C ASN A 6 -38.07 11.10 37.41
N MET A 7 -37.69 11.74 36.31
CA MET A 7 -38.60 12.54 35.50
C MET A 7 -39.26 11.65 34.43
N PRO A 8 -40.58 11.75 34.21
CA PRO A 8 -41.25 11.00 33.15
C PRO A 8 -40.73 11.45 31.78
N ILE A 9 -40.31 10.51 30.94
CA ILE A 9 -39.78 10.76 29.57
C ILE A 9 -40.90 10.72 28.52
N HIS A 10 -42.16 10.76 28.96
CA HIS A 10 -43.36 10.72 28.12
C HIS A 10 -44.21 11.99 28.33
N PRO A 11 -44.99 12.43 27.33
CA PRO A 11 -45.79 13.63 27.45
C PRO A 11 -46.92 13.45 28.46
N LEU A 12 -46.96 14.30 29.48
CA LEU A 12 -48.02 14.32 30.48
C LEU A 12 -49.28 15.01 29.92
N SER A 13 -50.46 14.57 30.35
CA SER A 13 -51.76 14.93 29.76
C SER A 13 -52.11 16.42 29.83
N TYR A 14 -51.56 17.15 30.80
CA TYR A 14 -51.81 18.59 30.97
C TYR A 14 -50.51 19.38 31.10
N VAL A 15 -50.44 20.53 30.44
CA VAL A 15 -49.21 21.38 30.37
C VAL A 15 -48.74 21.87 31.74
N THR A 16 -49.64 21.99 32.72
CA THR A 16 -49.31 22.38 34.10
C THR A 16 -48.45 21.35 34.84
N GLU A 17 -48.39 20.11 34.35
CA GLU A 17 -47.59 19.02 34.93
C GLU A 17 -46.16 18.97 34.35
N TRP A 18 -45.88 19.77 33.31
CA TRP A 18 -44.56 19.90 32.69
C TRP A 18 -43.64 20.88 33.43
N VAL A 19 -44.07 21.38 34.57
CA VAL A 19 -43.29 22.31 35.38
C VAL A 19 -42.22 21.53 36.13
N ILE A 20 -40.96 21.87 35.85
CA ILE A 20 -39.81 21.32 36.57
C ILE A 20 -39.97 21.72 38.05
N PRO A 21 -39.99 20.76 39.00
CA PRO A 21 -40.11 21.07 40.41
C PRO A 21 -39.00 22.02 40.89
N GLU A 22 -39.35 23.02 41.70
CA GLU A 22 -38.44 24.09 42.14
C GLU A 22 -37.14 23.57 42.78
N TYR A 23 -37.18 22.39 43.45
CA TYR A 23 -35.99 21.79 44.07
C TYR A 23 -34.92 21.33 43.07
N ILE A 24 -35.31 20.99 41.83
CA ILE A 24 -34.38 20.65 40.74
C ILE A 24 -33.75 21.94 40.19
N GLN A 25 -34.50 23.03 40.19
CA GLN A 25 -34.10 24.30 39.62
C GLN A 25 -33.00 25.00 40.43
N THR A 26 -32.92 24.70 41.73
CA THR A 26 -31.85 25.17 42.63
C THR A 26 -30.61 24.29 42.65
N ASP A 27 -30.62 23.12 41.99
CA ASP A 27 -29.48 22.21 41.99
C ASP A 27 -28.45 22.60 40.91
N GLU A 28 -27.25 23.02 41.33
CA GLU A 28 -26.15 23.31 40.41
C GLU A 28 -25.61 22.02 39.77
N VAL A 29 -26.10 21.69 38.57
CA VAL A 29 -25.60 20.56 37.79
C VAL A 29 -24.27 20.94 37.12
N LEU A 30 -23.16 20.49 37.70
CA LEU A 30 -21.85 20.63 37.07
C LEU A 30 -21.83 19.83 35.75
N SER A 31 -21.46 20.51 34.66
CA SER A 31 -21.37 19.91 33.34
C SER A 31 -20.31 18.79 33.34
N PRO A 32 -20.57 17.60 32.75
CA PRO A 32 -19.57 16.55 32.66
C PRO A 32 -18.33 17.06 31.93
N LYS A 33 -17.14 16.99 32.56
CA LYS A 33 -15.87 17.37 31.93
C LYS A 33 -15.50 16.34 30.86
N PHE A 34 -16.05 16.46 29.66
CA PHE A 34 -15.74 15.58 28.53
C PHE A 34 -14.31 15.87 28.02
N LYS A 35 -13.34 15.01 28.35
CA LYS A 35 -12.01 15.07 27.74
C LYS A 35 -12.13 14.65 26.28
N ARG A 36 -11.95 15.58 25.35
CA ARG A 36 -11.89 15.27 23.92
C ARG A 36 -10.71 14.31 23.67
N PRO A 37 -10.89 13.19 22.95
CA PRO A 37 -9.79 12.30 22.62
C PRO A 37 -8.73 13.08 21.83
N HIS A 38 -7.46 12.86 22.17
CA HIS A 38 -6.34 13.53 21.52
C HIS A 38 -6.26 13.02 20.07
N VAL A 39 -6.72 13.84 19.12
CA VAL A 39 -6.56 13.53 17.69
C VAL A 39 -5.06 13.55 17.40
N GLN A 40 -4.45 12.38 17.28
CA GLN A 40 -3.08 12.26 16.79
C GLN A 40 -3.08 12.75 15.35
N LYS A 41 -2.47 13.91 15.09
CA LYS A 41 -2.21 14.36 13.72
C LYS A 41 -1.45 13.25 13.01
N SER A 42 -2.06 12.62 12.00
CA SER A 42 -1.39 11.64 11.16
C SER A 42 -0.11 12.27 10.61
N LYS A 43 1.03 11.67 10.92
CA LYS A 43 2.34 12.15 10.51
C LYS A 43 2.31 12.28 8.97
N GLN A 44 2.54 13.48 8.44
CA GLN A 44 2.61 13.67 6.99
C GLN A 44 3.68 12.74 6.42
N GLU A 45 3.30 11.93 5.43
CA GLU A 45 4.24 11.03 4.76
C GLU A 45 5.29 11.85 4.01
N LYS A 46 6.56 11.64 4.36
CA LYS A 46 7.68 12.33 3.71
C LYS A 46 7.91 11.69 2.34
N ARG A 47 7.74 12.48 1.28
CA ARG A 47 8.08 12.06 -0.08
C ARG A 47 9.59 12.13 -0.31
N TYR A 48 10.16 11.07 -0.89
CA TYR A 48 11.55 11.08 -1.34
C TYR A 48 11.72 11.95 -2.60
N LYS A 49 12.89 12.57 -2.75
CA LYS A 49 13.24 13.31 -3.97
C LYS A 49 13.27 12.35 -5.19
N PRO A 50 12.87 12.80 -6.39
CA PRO A 50 12.94 11.97 -7.59
C PRO A 50 14.37 11.43 -7.78
N GLY A 51 14.49 10.16 -8.18
CA GLY A 51 15.76 9.44 -8.30
C GLY A 51 16.29 8.82 -7.00
N THR A 52 15.86 9.28 -5.82
CA THR A 52 16.36 8.71 -4.53
C THR A 52 15.97 7.25 -4.36
N VAL A 53 14.73 6.90 -4.71
CA VAL A 53 14.22 5.53 -4.63
C VAL A 53 14.87 4.66 -5.71
N ALA A 54 14.94 5.14 -6.96
CA ALA A 54 15.59 4.43 -8.05
C ALA A 54 17.06 4.09 -7.75
N LEU A 55 17.85 5.04 -7.22
CA LEU A 55 19.24 4.78 -6.82
C LEU A 55 19.36 3.78 -5.66
N ARG A 56 18.33 3.66 -4.81
CA ARG A 56 18.29 2.66 -3.75
C ARG A 56 17.98 1.29 -4.33
N GLU A 57 17.04 1.19 -5.26
CA GLU A 57 16.67 -0.04 -5.95
C GLU A 57 17.83 -0.58 -6.78
N ILE A 58 18.51 0.27 -7.57
CA ILE A 58 19.71 -0.14 -8.34
C ILE A 58 20.77 -0.76 -7.41
N ARG A 59 21.09 -0.10 -6.29
CA ARG A 59 22.05 -0.63 -5.31
C ARG A 59 21.57 -1.92 -4.64
N HIS A 60 20.27 -2.07 -4.45
CA HIS A 60 19.70 -3.29 -3.89
C HIS A 60 19.86 -4.46 -4.87
N PHE A 61 19.42 -4.29 -6.12
CA PHE A 61 19.47 -5.32 -7.16
C PHE A 61 20.88 -5.65 -7.62
N GLN A 62 21.84 -4.73 -7.53
CA GLN A 62 23.26 -5.03 -7.78
C GLN A 62 23.91 -5.83 -6.65
N LYS A 63 23.32 -5.82 -5.44
CA LYS A 63 23.85 -6.56 -4.29
C LYS A 63 23.21 -7.94 -4.15
N THR A 64 21.95 -8.07 -4.56
CA THR A 64 21.21 -9.34 -4.55
C THR A 64 21.28 -10.00 -5.93
N TRP A 65 20.97 -11.29 -5.99
CA TRP A 65 20.97 -12.08 -7.24
C TRP A 65 19.61 -12.79 -7.43
N ASN A 66 18.57 -12.28 -6.79
CA ASN A 66 17.25 -12.89 -6.88
C ASN A 66 16.63 -12.60 -8.25
N LEU A 67 15.98 -13.61 -8.84
CA LEU A 67 15.18 -13.44 -10.06
C LEU A 67 14.12 -12.36 -9.88
N VAL A 68 14.07 -11.42 -10.82
CA VAL A 68 13.19 -10.25 -10.79
C VAL A 68 11.87 -10.53 -11.51
N ILE A 69 11.90 -11.37 -12.56
CA ILE A 69 10.70 -11.70 -13.32
C ILE A 69 9.87 -12.72 -12.52
N PRO A 70 8.55 -12.52 -12.34
CA PRO A 70 7.73 -13.52 -11.67
C PRO A 70 7.70 -14.83 -12.46
N ALA A 71 8.01 -15.95 -11.81
CA ALA A 71 8.16 -17.25 -12.47
C ALA A 71 6.86 -17.73 -13.16
N ALA A 72 5.69 -17.49 -12.57
CA ALA A 72 4.42 -17.97 -13.12
C ALA A 72 4.09 -17.41 -14.54
N PRO A 73 4.11 -16.09 -14.79
CA PRO A 73 3.94 -15.56 -16.14
C PRO A 73 5.09 -15.95 -17.08
N PHE A 74 6.33 -16.02 -16.59
CA PHE A 74 7.47 -16.44 -17.41
C PHE A 74 7.29 -17.87 -17.94
N ILE A 75 6.94 -18.81 -17.07
CA ILE A 75 6.71 -20.21 -17.44
C ILE A 75 5.56 -20.35 -18.44
N ARG A 76 4.48 -19.56 -18.28
CA ARG A 76 3.38 -19.54 -19.26
C ARG A 76 3.87 -19.08 -20.63
N HIS A 77 4.69 -18.04 -20.67
CA HIS A 77 5.24 -17.52 -21.92
C HIS A 77 6.21 -18.51 -22.58
N VAL A 78 7.10 -19.16 -21.81
CA VAL A 78 7.98 -20.20 -22.34
C VAL A 78 7.18 -21.35 -22.97
N ARG A 79 6.08 -21.76 -22.32
CA ARG A 79 5.20 -22.81 -22.87
C ARG A 79 4.45 -22.38 -24.12
N GLU A 80 3.99 -21.13 -24.17
CA GLU A 80 3.35 -20.54 -25.35
C GLU A 80 4.31 -20.55 -26.56
N VAL A 81 5.53 -20.04 -26.37
CA VAL A 81 6.57 -20.02 -27.41
C VAL A 81 6.97 -21.45 -27.82
N SER A 82 7.17 -22.34 -26.85
CA SER A 82 7.49 -23.75 -27.14
C SER A 82 6.39 -24.43 -27.95
N HIS A 83 5.12 -24.20 -27.62
CA HIS A 83 4.01 -24.83 -28.32
C HIS A 83 3.89 -24.37 -29.78
N PHE A 84 4.27 -23.13 -30.07
CA PHE A 84 4.32 -22.60 -31.42
C PHE A 84 5.40 -23.30 -32.28
N PHE A 85 6.58 -23.56 -31.72
CA PHE A 85 7.70 -24.14 -32.48
C PHE A 85 7.76 -25.68 -32.45
N ALA A 86 7.34 -26.30 -31.35
CA ALA A 86 7.46 -27.72 -31.08
C ALA A 86 6.23 -28.22 -30.27
N PRO A 87 5.08 -28.43 -30.93
CA PRO A 87 3.82 -28.77 -30.25
C PRO A 87 3.85 -30.13 -29.53
N GLU A 88 4.74 -31.04 -29.95
CA GLU A 88 4.99 -32.33 -29.30
C GLU A 88 5.60 -32.22 -27.89
N VAL A 89 6.28 -31.12 -27.58
CA VAL A 89 6.93 -30.90 -26.27
C VAL A 89 5.93 -30.32 -25.27
N THR A 90 5.31 -31.21 -24.50
CA THR A 90 4.30 -30.82 -23.49
C THR A 90 4.86 -30.70 -22.08
N ARG A 91 5.96 -31.40 -21.78
CA ARG A 91 6.55 -31.50 -20.44
C ARG A 91 7.88 -30.78 -20.39
N TRP A 92 8.10 -30.07 -19.29
CA TRP A 92 9.31 -29.29 -19.01
C TRP A 92 9.82 -29.67 -17.63
N GLN A 93 11.13 -29.84 -17.51
CA GLN A 93 11.80 -29.99 -16.22
C GLN A 93 11.85 -28.65 -15.51
N ALA A 94 11.66 -28.66 -14.19
CA ALA A 94 11.64 -27.43 -13.39
C ALA A 94 12.97 -26.67 -13.46
N GLU A 95 14.10 -27.40 -13.39
CA GLU A 95 15.45 -26.82 -13.46
C GLU A 95 15.71 -26.11 -14.79
N VAL A 96 15.21 -26.65 -15.90
CA VAL A 96 15.36 -26.03 -17.23
C VAL A 96 14.60 -24.70 -17.29
N LEU A 97 13.40 -24.63 -16.71
CA LEU A 97 12.61 -23.39 -16.69
C LEU A 97 13.32 -22.29 -15.88
N ILE A 98 13.98 -22.66 -14.78
CA ILE A 98 14.78 -21.73 -13.97
C ILE A 98 16.02 -21.29 -14.76
N ALA A 99 16.77 -22.22 -15.36
CA ALA A 99 17.96 -21.90 -16.14
C ALA A 99 17.65 -20.98 -17.33
N ILE A 100 16.54 -21.21 -18.04
CA ILE A 100 16.08 -20.32 -19.11
C ILE A 100 15.78 -18.93 -18.55
N GLN A 101 15.14 -18.85 -17.38
CA GLN A 101 14.85 -17.55 -16.75
C GLN A 101 16.12 -16.81 -16.37
N GLU A 102 17.10 -17.49 -15.76
CA GLU A 102 18.39 -16.91 -15.38
C GLU A 102 19.13 -16.32 -16.60
N VAL A 103 19.22 -17.07 -17.70
CA VAL A 103 19.89 -16.62 -18.93
C VAL A 103 19.16 -15.43 -19.56
N VAL A 104 17.83 -15.44 -19.57
CA VAL A 104 17.05 -14.33 -20.13
C VAL A 104 17.22 -13.06 -19.29
N GLU A 105 17.16 -13.17 -17.96
CA GLU A 105 17.36 -12.01 -17.09
C GLU A 105 18.80 -11.47 -17.21
N ASP A 106 19.80 -12.33 -17.24
CA ASP A 106 21.21 -11.94 -17.44
C ASP A 106 21.40 -11.21 -18.78
N PHE A 107 20.84 -11.74 -19.86
CA PHE A 107 20.88 -11.11 -21.17
C PHE A 107 20.24 -9.71 -21.16
N LEU A 108 19.08 -9.57 -20.51
CA LEU A 108 18.39 -8.29 -20.41
C LEU A 108 19.19 -7.27 -19.58
N VAL A 109 19.84 -7.69 -18.49
CA VAL A 109 20.70 -6.80 -17.69
C VAL A 109 21.85 -6.25 -18.54
N HIS A 110 22.58 -7.12 -19.24
CA HIS A 110 23.67 -6.70 -20.14
C HIS A 110 23.18 -5.78 -21.27
N LEU A 111 21.98 -6.04 -21.82
CA LEU A 111 21.37 -5.17 -22.81
C LEU A 111 21.06 -3.78 -22.23
N PHE A 112 20.53 -3.70 -21.01
CA PHE A 112 20.25 -2.43 -20.34
C PHE A 112 21.51 -1.67 -19.96
N GLU A 113 22.59 -2.34 -19.58
CA GLU A 113 23.89 -1.70 -19.33
C GLU A 113 24.41 -1.00 -20.60
N ASN A 114 24.42 -1.72 -21.72
CA ASN A 114 24.81 -1.15 -23.01
C ASN A 114 23.90 0.00 -23.44
N ALA A 115 22.59 -0.16 -23.29
CA ALA A 115 21.63 0.90 -23.61
C ALA A 115 21.84 2.15 -22.73
N MET A 116 22.20 1.96 -21.46
CA MET A 116 22.50 3.06 -20.54
C MET A 116 23.79 3.78 -20.93
N LEU A 117 24.83 3.07 -21.35
CA LEU A 117 26.04 3.68 -21.90
C LEU A 117 25.73 4.55 -23.13
N CYS A 118 24.87 4.07 -24.03
CA CYS A 118 24.41 4.87 -25.18
C CYS A 118 23.60 6.11 -24.75
N ALA A 119 22.76 6.00 -23.71
CA ALA A 119 22.02 7.15 -23.20
C ALA A 119 22.95 8.22 -22.59
N ILE A 120 23.95 7.79 -21.81
CA ILE A 120 24.96 8.67 -21.21
C ILE A 120 25.81 9.33 -22.29
N HIS A 121 26.18 8.59 -23.34
CA HIS A 121 26.89 9.13 -24.51
C HIS A 121 26.10 10.29 -25.15
N ALA A 122 24.77 10.17 -25.21
CA ALA A 122 23.87 11.21 -25.70
C ALA A 122 23.51 12.29 -24.64
N LYS A 123 24.23 12.35 -23.50
CA LYS A 123 23.96 13.26 -22.37
C LYS A 123 22.55 13.13 -21.78
N ARG A 124 21.96 11.93 -21.83
CA ARG A 124 20.65 11.61 -21.24
C ARG A 124 20.80 10.66 -20.06
N VAL A 125 19.84 10.71 -19.14
CA VAL A 125 19.74 9.80 -17.98
C VAL A 125 18.61 8.78 -18.17
N THR A 126 17.57 9.15 -18.92
CA THR A 126 16.47 8.24 -19.26
C THR A 126 16.81 7.48 -20.54
N LEU A 127 16.67 6.15 -20.51
CA LEU A 127 16.52 5.34 -21.71
C LEU A 127 15.33 5.91 -22.51
N MET A 128 15.36 5.75 -23.83
CA MET A 128 14.48 6.44 -24.81
C MET A 128 13.02 6.63 -24.32
N LYS A 129 12.43 7.78 -24.65
CA LYS A 129 11.00 8.04 -24.44
C LYS A 129 10.16 7.36 -25.51
#